data_AF-A0A2J6R2G2-F1
#
_entry.id   AF-A0A2J6R2G2-F1
#
_cell.length_a   1.000
_cell.length_b   1.000
_cell.length_c   1.000
_cell.angle_alpha   90.00
_cell.angle_beta   90.00
_cell.angle_gamma   90.00
#
_symmetry.space_group_name_H-M   'P 1'
#
loop_
_entity.id
_entity.type
_entity.pdbx_description
1 polymer ?
#
loop_
_entity_poly.entity_id
_entity_poly.type
_entity_poly.pdbx_seq_one_letter_code
_entity_poly.pdbx_strand_id
1 'polypeptide(L)'
;MEAAANQKGSKQKLTDSNWSQTSSSSVSRRSTTYKVVYRGFLGSIVTGYLSESEDSDEGGRSKEPYARDQWSWIFIPSFLSRCVQVQCVSSMGSVERTLRTCPILPDFHPAWNLCKYGKVASIQELFSTREISPFAINKTGETLLHVATGWYQSEMCRLLLNMGVGADVVDAYGG
;
A
#
# COMPACT_ATOMS: atom_id res chain seq x y z
N MET A 1 -33.48 69.94 42.63
CA MET A 1 -33.23 69.03 43.76
C MET A 1 -33.53 67.64 43.23
N GLU A 2 -32.52 66.97 42.69
CA GLU A 2 -31.74 65.90 43.38
C GLU A 2 -32.53 64.58 43.41
N ALA A 3 -32.00 63.40 43.11
CA ALA A 3 -30.69 62.94 42.66
C ALA A 3 -30.80 61.45 42.25
N ALA A 4 -29.78 61.00 41.50
CA ALA A 4 -29.13 59.68 41.53
C ALA A 4 -29.86 58.37 41.09
N ALA A 5 -29.43 57.88 39.92
CA ALA A 5 -28.74 56.61 39.66
C ALA A 5 -29.08 55.33 40.47
N ASN A 6 -29.30 54.20 39.76
CA ASN A 6 -28.40 53.03 39.84
C ASN A 6 -28.65 51.97 38.74
N GLN A 7 -27.56 51.36 38.27
CA GLN A 7 -27.44 50.29 37.28
C GLN A 7 -27.80 48.89 37.83
N LYS A 8 -28.37 48.05 36.97
CA LYS A 8 -28.26 46.57 36.96
C LYS A 8 -28.84 46.14 35.60
N GLY A 9 -28.11 45.56 34.65
CA GLY A 9 -27.18 44.44 34.78
C GLY A 9 -27.67 43.39 33.78
N SER A 10 -27.09 43.40 32.59
CA SER A 10 -27.46 42.58 31.42
C SER A 10 -27.53 41.09 31.73
N LYS A 11 -28.62 40.44 31.32
CA LYS A 11 -28.69 38.99 31.13
C LYS A 11 -28.98 38.70 29.66
N GLN A 12 -27.93 38.65 28.84
CA GLN A 12 -27.98 37.95 27.55
C GLN A 12 -27.56 36.50 27.81
N LYS A 13 -28.50 35.58 27.64
CA LYS A 13 -28.22 34.15 27.56
C LYS A 13 -29.27 33.50 26.67
N LEU A 14 -28.95 33.35 25.39
CA LEU A 14 -29.34 32.17 24.64
C LEU A 14 -28.37 31.98 23.48
N THR A 15 -27.68 30.86 23.58
CA THR A 15 -26.62 30.36 22.72
C THR A 15 -27.26 29.54 21.61
N ASP A 16 -27.32 30.07 20.39
CA ASP A 16 -27.57 29.25 19.21
C ASP A 16 -26.22 28.68 18.74
N SER A 17 -25.75 27.63 19.42
CA SER A 17 -24.72 26.76 18.87
C SER A 17 -25.37 25.89 17.78
N ASN A 18 -25.27 26.38 16.56
CA ASN A 18 -25.61 25.65 15.34
C ASN A 18 -24.56 24.52 15.17
N TRP A 19 -24.85 23.35 15.76
CA TRP A 19 -24.10 22.13 15.53
C TRP A 19 -24.45 21.61 14.15
N SER A 20 -23.60 21.92 13.17
CA SER A 20 -23.53 21.18 11.91
C SER A 20 -23.10 19.76 12.25
N GLN A 21 -24.07 18.88 12.46
CA GLN A 21 -23.86 17.45 12.59
C GLN A 21 -23.52 16.93 11.19
N THR A 22 -22.26 17.13 10.76
CA THR A 22 -21.70 16.36 9.67
C THR A 22 -21.64 14.93 10.20
N SER A 23 -22.64 14.13 9.86
CA SER A 23 -22.59 12.69 10.02
C SER A 23 -21.40 12.20 9.22
N SER A 24 -20.24 12.11 9.87
CA SER A 24 -19.11 11.36 9.35
C SER A 24 -19.59 9.91 9.31
N SER A 25 -20.07 9.48 8.15
CA SER A 25 -20.32 8.07 7.88
C SER A 25 -19.05 7.31 8.24
N SER A 26 -19.10 6.52 9.32
CA SER A 26 -18.00 5.66 9.71
C SER A 26 -17.95 4.52 8.70
N VAL A 27 -17.12 4.68 7.65
CA VAL A 27 -16.81 3.59 6.74
C VAL A 27 -15.95 2.60 7.51
N SER A 28 -16.50 1.43 7.80
CA SER A 28 -15.76 0.33 8.40
C SER A 28 -15.11 -0.47 7.27
N ARG A 29 -13.78 -0.44 7.19
CA ARG A 29 -13.02 -1.25 6.24
C ARG A 29 -12.48 -2.48 6.96
N ARG A 30 -12.91 -3.67 6.52
CA ARG A 30 -12.38 -4.94 7.02
C ARG A 30 -11.43 -5.50 5.96
N SER A 31 -10.19 -5.75 6.36
CA SER A 31 -9.17 -6.34 5.49
C SER A 31 -8.68 -7.65 6.11
N THR A 32 -8.66 -8.72 5.31
CA THR A 32 -8.10 -10.02 5.70
C THR A 32 -6.94 -10.35 4.78
N THR A 33 -5.76 -10.55 5.37
CA THR A 33 -4.55 -10.92 4.63
C THR A 33 -4.08 -12.29 5.08
N TYR A 34 -3.91 -13.22 4.14
CA TYR A 34 -3.23 -14.49 4.40
C TYR A 34 -1.99 -14.65 3.52
N LYS A 35 -0.97 -15.32 4.08
CA LYS A 35 0.31 -15.54 3.41
C LYS A 35 0.82 -16.95 3.69
N VAL A 36 1.31 -17.60 2.65
CA VAL A 36 2.04 -18.88 2.78
C VAL A 36 3.32 -18.83 1.97
N VAL A 37 4.44 -19.15 2.60
CA VAL A 37 5.75 -19.26 1.97
C VAL A 37 6.17 -20.71 1.96
N TYR A 38 6.34 -21.26 0.76
CA TYR A 38 6.90 -22.59 0.56
C TYR A 38 8.36 -22.44 0.15
N ARG A 39 9.26 -23.20 0.80
CA ARG A 39 10.67 -23.29 0.45
C ARG A 39 11.01 -24.73 0.13
N GLY A 40 11.57 -24.97 -1.05
CA GLY A 40 11.98 -26.28 -1.51
C GLY A 40 13.31 -26.23 -2.26
N PHE A 41 13.74 -27.37 -2.78
CA PHE A 41 15.00 -27.46 -3.53
C PHE A 41 14.96 -26.69 -4.87
N LEU A 42 13.76 -26.52 -5.44
CA LEU A 42 13.56 -25.80 -6.71
C LEU A 42 13.47 -24.28 -6.52
N GLY A 43 13.47 -23.78 -5.29
CA GLY A 43 13.29 -22.37 -4.98
C GLY A 43 12.19 -22.13 -3.95
N SER A 44 11.66 -20.92 -3.95
CA SER A 44 10.56 -20.52 -3.07
C SER A 44 9.32 -20.13 -3.85
N ILE A 45 8.15 -20.40 -3.26
CA ILE A 45 6.86 -19.91 -3.72
C ILE A 45 6.27 -19.09 -2.58
N VAL A 46 6.00 -17.82 -2.85
CA VAL A 46 5.27 -16.93 -1.94
C VAL A 46 3.87 -16.79 -2.48
N THR A 47 2.88 -17.11 -1.65
CA THR A 47 1.47 -16.91 -1.95
C THR A 47 0.90 -15.89 -0.98
N GLY A 48 0.18 -14.92 -1.49
CA GLY A 48 -0.54 -13.91 -0.75
C GLY A 48 -1.99 -13.84 -1.20
N TYR A 49 -2.86 -13.48 -0.28
CA TYR A 49 -4.23 -13.12 -0.58
C TYR A 49 -4.67 -12.01 0.33
N LEU A 50 -5.44 -11.11 -0.25
CA LEU A 50 -6.00 -9.95 0.39
C LEU A 50 -7.47 -9.90 -0.01
N SER A 51 -8.35 -9.86 0.99
CA SER A 51 -9.76 -9.57 0.79
C SER A 51 -10.10 -8.31 1.57
N GLU A 52 -10.59 -7.30 0.86
CA GLU A 52 -11.07 -6.05 1.44
C GLU A 52 -12.57 -5.95 1.23
N SER A 53 -13.32 -5.77 2.32
CA SER A 53 -14.74 -5.42 2.26
C SER A 53 -14.97 -4.03 2.84
N GLU A 54 -15.79 -3.26 2.15
CA GLU A 54 -16.25 -1.95 2.63
C GLU A 54 -17.72 -2.04 3.01
N ASP A 55 -17.99 -1.97 4.32
CA ASP A 55 -19.36 -1.90 4.83
C ASP A 55 -19.74 -0.41 4.91
N SER A 56 -20.63 0.01 4.01
CA SER A 56 -21.17 1.37 4.00
C SER A 56 -22.47 1.44 4.79
N ASP A 57 -22.42 2.03 5.98
CA ASP A 57 -23.60 2.32 6.81
C ASP A 57 -24.32 3.60 6.29
N GLU A 58 -24.83 3.56 5.05
CA GLU A 58 -25.70 4.62 4.52
C GLU A 58 -27.14 4.09 4.44
N GLY A 59 -27.97 4.56 5.37
CA GLY A 59 -29.41 4.30 5.38
C GLY A 59 -30.05 4.72 4.05
N GLY A 60 -30.63 3.74 3.35
CA GLY A 60 -31.58 4.02 2.26
C GLY A 60 -31.11 3.82 0.82
N ARG A 61 -30.17 2.91 0.53
CA ARG A 61 -30.10 2.18 -0.75
C ARG A 61 -29.10 1.04 -0.60
N SER A 62 -29.53 -0.21 -0.81
CA SER A 62 -28.62 -1.35 -0.81
C SER A 62 -27.60 -1.22 -1.95
N LYS A 63 -26.46 -0.59 -1.70
CA LYS A 63 -25.24 -0.86 -2.46
C LYS A 63 -24.76 -2.21 -1.95
N GLU A 64 -24.72 -3.21 -2.83
CA GLU A 64 -24.16 -4.52 -2.47
C GLU A 64 -22.76 -4.32 -1.85
N PRO A 65 -22.41 -5.04 -0.78
CA PRO A 65 -21.10 -4.92 -0.16
C PRO A 65 -20.04 -5.24 -1.20
N TYR A 66 -19.14 -4.29 -1.46
CA TYR A 66 -18.05 -4.47 -2.40
C TYR A 66 -16.94 -5.28 -1.71
N ALA A 67 -16.74 -6.51 -2.17
CA ALA A 67 -15.57 -7.30 -1.82
C ALA A 67 -14.54 -7.18 -2.96
N ARG A 68 -13.35 -6.67 -2.62
CA ARG A 68 -12.17 -6.72 -3.49
C ARG A 68 -11.32 -7.89 -3.02
N ASP A 69 -11.26 -8.93 -3.85
CA ASP A 69 -10.43 -10.09 -3.59
C ASP A 69 -9.21 -10.06 -4.49
N GLN A 70 -8.06 -10.31 -3.90
CA GLN A 70 -6.79 -10.32 -4.59
C GLN A 70 -6.00 -11.55 -4.15
N TRP A 71 -5.37 -12.21 -5.11
CA TRP A 71 -4.35 -13.22 -4.84
C TRP A 71 -3.07 -12.93 -5.64
N SER A 72 -1.92 -13.23 -5.04
CA SER A 72 -0.61 -13.02 -5.64
C SER A 72 0.30 -14.21 -5.37
N TRP A 73 0.92 -14.75 -6.42
CA TRP A 73 1.89 -15.84 -6.35
C TRP A 73 3.21 -15.36 -6.93
N ILE A 74 4.30 -15.55 -6.20
CA ILE A 74 5.66 -15.26 -6.66
C ILE A 74 6.45 -16.58 -6.61
N PHE A 75 6.87 -17.05 -7.78
CA PHE A 75 7.76 -18.19 -7.91
C PHE A 75 9.18 -17.71 -8.15
N ILE A 76 10.06 -17.98 -7.18
CA ILE A 76 11.48 -17.61 -7.19
C ILE A 76 12.30 -18.90 -7.32
N PRO A 77 12.53 -19.38 -8.55
CA PRO A 77 13.30 -20.59 -8.78
C PRO A 77 14.77 -20.39 -8.41
N SER A 78 15.42 -21.41 -7.83
CA SER A 78 16.85 -21.36 -7.53
C SER A 78 17.76 -21.49 -8.76
N PHE A 79 17.20 -21.91 -9.90
CA PHE A 79 17.93 -22.23 -11.12
C PHE A 79 17.72 -21.22 -12.27
N LEU A 80 16.80 -20.24 -12.12
CA LEU A 80 16.63 -19.16 -13.11
C LEU A 80 17.06 -17.83 -12.52
N SER A 81 17.48 -16.91 -13.39
CA SER A 81 17.81 -15.51 -13.05
C SER A 81 16.57 -14.61 -12.95
N ARG A 82 15.38 -15.18 -13.11
CA ARG A 82 14.10 -14.47 -13.15
C ARG A 82 13.07 -15.19 -12.32
N CYS A 83 12.22 -14.44 -11.63
CA CYS A 83 11.04 -14.95 -10.96
C CYS A 83 9.80 -14.68 -11.81
N VAL A 84 8.74 -15.43 -11.52
CA VAL A 84 7.43 -15.23 -12.13
C VAL A 84 6.46 -14.79 -11.05
N GLN A 85 5.85 -13.64 -11.26
CA GLN A 85 4.79 -13.11 -10.41
C GLN A 85 3.46 -13.22 -11.16
N VAL A 86 2.49 -13.85 -10.52
CA VAL A 86 1.11 -13.94 -10.98
C VAL A 86 0.25 -13.20 -9.98
N GLN A 87 -0.59 -12.29 -10.44
CA GLN A 87 -1.53 -11.56 -9.62
C GLN A 87 -2.89 -11.62 -10.29
N CYS A 88 -3.93 -11.76 -9.49
CA CYS A 88 -5.29 -11.66 -9.96
C CYS A 88 -6.09 -10.84 -8.96
N VAL A 89 -6.83 -9.88 -9.49
CA VAL A 89 -7.67 -8.98 -8.71
C VAL A 89 -9.08 -9.10 -9.25
N SER A 90 -10.01 -9.44 -8.37
CA SER A 90 -11.45 -9.36 -8.62
C SER A 90 -11.93 -8.03 -8.07
N SER A 91 -12.43 -7.15 -8.94
CA SER A 91 -13.03 -5.88 -8.55
C SER A 91 -14.32 -5.65 -9.33
N MET A 92 -15.42 -5.41 -8.62
CA MET A 92 -16.69 -4.96 -9.19
C MET A 92 -17.19 -5.81 -10.39
N GLY A 93 -17.06 -7.13 -10.30
CA GLY A 93 -17.47 -8.07 -11.36
C GLY A 93 -16.48 -8.23 -12.51
N SER A 94 -15.33 -7.54 -12.48
CA SER A 94 -14.21 -7.73 -13.39
C SER A 94 -13.10 -8.54 -12.74
N VAL A 95 -12.40 -9.35 -13.54
CA VAL A 95 -11.22 -10.10 -13.10
C VAL A 95 -10.02 -9.65 -13.92
N GLU A 96 -9.12 -8.90 -13.28
CA GLU A 96 -7.84 -8.51 -13.85
C GLU A 96 -6.78 -9.56 -13.51
N ARG A 97 -6.05 -10.03 -14.52
CA ARG A 97 -4.94 -10.99 -14.34
C ARG A 97 -3.65 -10.37 -14.87
N THR A 98 -2.62 -10.40 -14.04
CA THR A 98 -1.30 -9.86 -14.33
C THR A 98 -0.26 -10.96 -14.19
N LEU A 99 0.50 -11.20 -15.26
CA LEU A 99 1.67 -12.08 -15.27
C LEU A 99 2.91 -11.23 -15.51
N ARG A 100 3.84 -11.22 -14.56
CA ARG A 100 5.10 -10.46 -14.64
C ARG A 100 6.28 -11.40 -14.51
N THR A 101 7.34 -11.10 -15.26
CA THR A 101 8.63 -11.76 -15.10
C THR A 101 9.64 -10.73 -14.60
N CYS A 102 10.13 -10.92 -13.38
CA CYS A 102 11.02 -9.95 -12.74
C CYS A 102 12.44 -10.51 -12.62
N PRO A 103 13.49 -9.69 -12.80
CA PRO A 103 14.85 -10.14 -12.61
C PRO A 103 15.16 -10.37 -11.12
N ILE A 104 15.90 -11.42 -10.83
CA ILE A 104 16.44 -11.70 -9.49
C ILE A 104 17.81 -11.04 -9.41
N LEU A 105 17.93 -9.99 -8.62
CA LEU A 105 19.20 -9.30 -8.37
C LEU A 105 19.97 -9.99 -7.22
N PRO A 106 21.31 -10.12 -7.34
CA PRO A 106 22.15 -10.57 -6.23
C PRO A 106 22.09 -9.60 -5.05
N ASP A 107 22.22 -10.11 -3.81
CA ASP A 107 22.15 -9.29 -2.59
C ASP A 107 23.27 -8.23 -2.50
N PHE A 108 24.39 -8.45 -3.19
CA PHE A 108 25.52 -7.52 -3.26
C PHE A 108 25.39 -6.42 -4.33
N HIS A 109 24.28 -6.40 -5.08
CA HIS A 109 24.09 -5.43 -6.16
C HIS A 109 23.98 -3.99 -5.60
N PRO A 110 24.63 -2.98 -6.21
CA PRO A 110 24.65 -1.61 -5.69
C PRO A 110 23.26 -0.97 -5.57
N ALA A 111 22.29 -1.39 -6.40
CA ALA A 111 20.90 -0.92 -6.36
C ALA A 111 20.27 -1.02 -4.96
N TRP A 112 20.59 -2.06 -4.18
CA TRP A 112 20.06 -2.22 -2.83
C TRP A 112 20.56 -1.12 -1.89
N ASN A 113 21.84 -0.77 -1.97
CA ASN A 113 22.41 0.33 -1.20
C ASN A 113 21.85 1.68 -1.65
N LEU A 114 21.62 1.88 -2.95
CA LEU A 114 20.99 3.10 -3.45
C LEU A 114 19.57 3.27 -2.89
N CYS A 115 18.79 2.18 -2.81
CA CYS A 115 17.45 2.19 -2.21
C CYS A 115 17.51 2.42 -0.71
N LYS A 116 18.43 1.75 0.00
CA LYS A 116 18.66 1.92 1.45
C LYS A 116 19.04 3.34 1.85
N TYR A 117 19.88 4.01 1.06
CA TYR A 117 20.34 5.37 1.32
C TYR A 117 19.53 6.45 0.60
N GLY A 118 18.45 6.10 -0.11
CA GLY A 118 17.59 7.07 -0.78
C GLY A 118 18.26 7.84 -1.93
N LYS A 119 19.24 7.24 -2.62
CA LYS A 119 19.92 7.88 -3.77
C LYS A 119 19.08 7.81 -5.04
N VAL A 120 18.02 8.63 -5.09
CA VAL A 120 17.02 8.65 -6.17
C VAL A 120 17.61 8.93 -7.55
N ALA A 121 18.52 9.90 -7.67
CA ALA A 121 19.13 10.23 -8.96
C ALA A 121 19.94 9.05 -9.55
N SER A 122 20.74 8.38 -8.73
CA SER A 122 21.55 7.24 -9.17
C SER A 122 20.72 6.01 -9.51
N ILE A 123 19.66 5.70 -8.75
CA ILE A 123 18.78 4.56 -9.12
C ILE A 123 18.04 4.86 -10.44
N GLN A 124 17.64 6.11 -10.65
CA GLN A 124 16.93 6.52 -11.86
C GLN A 124 17.84 6.44 -13.09
N GLU A 125 19.14 6.75 -12.93
CA GLU A 125 20.15 6.50 -13.95
C GLU A 125 20.24 5.01 -14.29
N LEU A 126 20.34 4.12 -13.29
CA LEU A 126 20.37 2.67 -13.51
C LEU A 126 19.11 2.13 -14.21
N PHE A 127 17.93 2.71 -13.91
CA PHE A 127 16.70 2.39 -14.64
C PHE A 127 16.75 2.89 -16.09
N SER A 128 17.32 4.08 -16.31
CA SER A 128 17.44 4.69 -17.64
C SER A 128 18.42 3.94 -18.55
N THR A 129 19.52 3.45 -17.99
CA THR A 129 20.50 2.61 -18.71
C THR A 129 20.00 1.18 -18.92
N ARG A 130 18.81 0.84 -18.40
CA ARG A 130 18.20 -0.50 -18.45
C ARG A 130 19.07 -1.60 -17.82
N GLU A 131 19.98 -1.22 -16.93
CA GLU A 131 20.81 -2.16 -16.17
C GLU A 131 19.97 -2.92 -15.15
N ILE A 132 18.96 -2.25 -14.58
CA ILE A 132 18.06 -2.83 -13.59
C ILE A 132 16.60 -2.60 -13.96
N SER A 133 15.73 -3.48 -13.47
CA SER A 133 14.27 -3.30 -13.53
C SER A 133 13.77 -2.74 -12.19
N PRO A 134 12.78 -1.83 -12.18
CA PRO A 134 12.16 -1.38 -10.93
C PRO A 134 11.40 -2.49 -10.20
N PHE A 135 11.02 -3.54 -10.93
CA PHE A 135 10.36 -4.74 -10.38
C PHE A 135 11.34 -5.80 -9.88
N ALA A 136 12.64 -5.51 -9.85
CA ALA A 136 13.65 -6.46 -9.41
C ALA A 136 13.40 -6.92 -7.97
N ILE A 137 13.69 -8.20 -7.74
CA ILE A 137 13.61 -8.83 -6.41
C ILE A 137 14.94 -9.46 -6.04
N ASN A 138 15.17 -9.71 -4.76
CA ASN A 138 16.28 -10.57 -4.32
C ASN A 138 15.83 -12.03 -4.15
N LYS A 139 16.72 -12.88 -3.63
CA LYS A 139 16.44 -14.31 -3.40
C LYS A 139 15.41 -14.59 -2.30
N THR A 140 15.16 -13.61 -1.42
CA THR A 140 14.13 -13.68 -0.39
C THR A 140 12.78 -13.13 -0.87
N GLY A 141 12.71 -12.58 -2.09
CA GLY A 141 11.49 -11.98 -2.64
C GLY A 141 11.29 -10.52 -2.26
N GLU A 142 12.26 -9.88 -1.59
CA GLU A 142 12.24 -8.46 -1.33
C GLU A 142 12.41 -7.67 -2.63
N THR A 143 11.47 -6.80 -2.92
CA THR A 143 11.56 -5.80 -3.99
C THR A 143 12.39 -4.60 -3.54
N LEU A 144 12.80 -3.74 -4.48
CA LEU A 144 13.41 -2.45 -4.17
C LEU A 144 12.52 -1.59 -3.24
N LEU A 145 11.19 -1.72 -3.34
CA LEU A 145 10.22 -1.00 -2.51
C LEU A 145 10.25 -1.47 -1.05
N HIS A 146 10.45 -2.76 -0.78
CA HIS A 146 10.60 -3.28 0.59
C HIS A 146 11.81 -2.65 1.26
N VAL A 147 12.95 -2.62 0.56
CA VAL A 147 14.18 -2.02 1.07
C VAL A 147 13.99 -0.52 1.30
N ALA A 148 13.45 0.22 0.33
CA ALA A 148 13.19 1.65 0.49
C ALA A 148 12.27 1.95 1.69
N THR A 149 11.22 1.14 1.87
CA THR A 149 10.25 1.29 2.96
C THR A 149 10.88 0.97 4.32
N GLY A 150 11.65 -0.12 4.42
CA GLY A 150 12.34 -0.51 5.66
C GLY A 150 13.39 0.50 6.13
N TRP A 151 13.91 1.33 5.22
CA TRP A 151 14.86 2.41 5.54
C TRP A 151 14.23 3.82 5.50
N TYR A 152 12.90 3.92 5.49
CA TYR A 152 12.13 5.17 5.53
C TYR A 152 12.44 6.16 4.40
N GLN A 153 12.80 5.65 3.22
CA GLN A 153 13.15 6.46 2.06
C GLN A 153 11.90 6.84 1.26
N SER A 154 11.12 7.79 1.79
CA SER A 154 9.81 8.19 1.24
C SER A 154 9.85 8.59 -0.24
N GLU A 155 10.85 9.38 -0.65
CA GLU A 155 11.00 9.82 -2.05
C GLU A 155 11.33 8.64 -2.97
N MET A 156 12.14 7.70 -2.49
CA MET A 156 12.43 6.45 -3.22
C MET A 156 11.18 5.59 -3.37
N CYS A 157 10.41 5.42 -2.29
CA CYS A 157 9.13 4.71 -2.33
C CYS A 157 8.18 5.35 -3.35
N ARG A 158 8.08 6.69 -3.34
CA ARG A 158 7.22 7.43 -4.27
C ARG A 158 7.65 7.22 -5.74
N LEU A 159 8.96 7.25 -6.01
CA LEU A 159 9.48 6.95 -7.35
C LEU A 159 9.11 5.53 -7.78
N LEU A 160 9.31 4.52 -6.93
CA LEU A 160 9.03 3.13 -7.26
C LEU A 160 7.53 2.86 -7.46
N LEU A 161 6.67 3.45 -6.62
CA LEU A 161 5.22 3.40 -6.78
C LEU A 161 4.76 4.06 -8.09
N ASN A 162 5.34 5.21 -8.44
CA ASN A 162 5.05 5.88 -9.71
C ASN A 162 5.47 5.04 -10.93
N MET A 163 6.45 4.16 -10.79
CA MET A 163 6.85 3.18 -11.82
C MET A 163 5.91 1.96 -11.89
N GLY A 164 4.87 1.93 -11.06
CA GLY A 164 3.88 0.85 -11.01
C GLY A 164 4.35 -0.38 -10.24
N VAL A 165 5.42 -0.28 -9.44
CA VAL A 165 5.80 -1.34 -8.49
C VAL A 165 4.68 -1.46 -7.47
N GLY A 166 4.03 -2.63 -7.43
CA GLY A 166 2.91 -2.88 -6.54
C GLY A 166 3.32 -2.78 -5.07
N ALA A 167 2.54 -2.04 -4.28
CA ALA A 167 2.68 -1.99 -2.82
C ALA A 167 2.15 -3.27 -2.13
N ASP A 168 1.44 -4.09 -2.90
CA ASP A 168 0.82 -5.35 -2.54
C ASP A 168 1.75 -6.55 -2.78
N VAL A 169 2.93 -6.31 -3.34
CA VAL A 169 3.95 -7.34 -3.50
C VAL A 169 4.54 -7.61 -2.13
N VAL A 170 4.36 -8.82 -1.64
CA VAL A 170 4.82 -9.23 -0.32
C VAL A 170 6.11 -10.02 -0.45
N ASP A 171 7.12 -9.66 0.33
CA ASP A 171 8.40 -10.40 0.41
C ASP A 171 8.26 -11.70 1.24
N ALA A 172 9.35 -12.43 1.45
CA ALA A 172 9.31 -13.60 2.35
C ALA A 172 9.09 -13.24 3.83
N TYR A 173 9.25 -11.99 4.26
CA TYR A 173 9.15 -11.53 5.66
C TYR A 173 7.80 -10.92 6.04
N GLY A 174 6.95 -10.57 5.07
CA GLY A 174 5.60 -10.05 5.28
C GLY A 174 5.52 -8.53 5.28
N GLY A 175 6.59 -7.86 4.81
CA GLY A 175 6.58 -6.44 4.52
C GLY A 175 5.95 -6.13 3.16
#